data_AF-A0A527ZN59-F1
#
_entry.id   AF-A0A527ZN59-F1
#
_cell.length_a   1.000
_cell.length_b   1.000
_cell.length_c   1.000
_cell.angle_alpha   90.00
_cell.angle_beta   90.00
_cell.angle_gamma   90.00
#
_symmetry.space_group_name_H-M   'P 1'
#
loop_
_entity.id
_entity.type
_entity.pdbx_description
1 polymer ?
#
loop_
_entity_poly.entity_id
_entity_poly.type
_entity_poly.pdbx_seq_one_letter_code
_entity_poly.pdbx_strand_id
1 'polypeptide(L)'
;VIEGTLREDIVRLLCLNSRTPDLIEGDLAAMLGSTEVGARRIRAFAAALGSSDFRQLLDDMLDWGEEIIAAAIASLPCGRWTGADFMGTDCFEPTDARIVVEITNDGSHLICDFSRTDVQVKGFKNSSLPNTCSAVYLAVVATLGAHIPRNEGAYRRIKVIAPEGTIVNPRHPAPLTMCTTYPAHQIIHAVWQALGQAAPDLACAGWGRSSHCNTSGWRDSGGYYVAYQWLGMAGAGAAKERDGFESMGHIATLG
;
A
#
# COMPACT_ATOMS: atom_id res chain seq x y z
N VAL A 1 3.92 -24.91 -4.63
CA VAL A 1 3.83 -25.84 -5.77
C VAL A 1 5.24 -26.23 -6.17
N ILE A 2 5.53 -27.52 -6.32
CA ILE A 2 6.81 -28.02 -6.85
C ILE A 2 6.45 -28.80 -8.11
N GLU A 3 7.02 -28.43 -9.26
CA GLU A 3 6.77 -29.09 -10.55
C GLU A 3 5.27 -29.21 -10.90
N GLY A 4 4.49 -28.15 -10.66
CA GLY A 4 3.04 -28.13 -10.92
C GLY A 4 2.19 -28.87 -9.88
N THR A 5 2.79 -29.52 -8.89
CA THR A 5 2.06 -30.24 -7.83
C THR A 5 1.95 -29.42 -6.54
N LEU A 6 0.74 -29.35 -5.98
CA LEU A 6 0.48 -28.68 -4.71
C LEU A 6 1.14 -29.46 -3.56
N ARG A 7 1.69 -28.71 -2.60
CA ARG A 7 2.28 -29.29 -1.38
C ARG A 7 1.22 -29.34 -0.30
N GLU A 8 0.48 -30.44 -0.29
CA GLU A 8 -0.66 -30.67 0.62
C GLU A 8 -0.27 -30.55 2.11
N ASP A 9 0.95 -30.92 2.46
CA ASP A 9 1.48 -30.80 3.82
C ASP A 9 1.59 -29.33 4.27
N ILE A 10 1.98 -28.43 3.37
CA ILE A 10 2.05 -26.99 3.63
C ILE A 10 0.66 -26.38 3.71
N VAL A 11 -0.24 -26.75 2.80
CA VAL A 11 -1.65 -26.28 2.85
C VAL A 11 -2.29 -26.71 4.16
N ARG A 12 -2.11 -27.97 4.56
CA ARG A 12 -2.59 -28.49 5.83
C ARG A 12 -1.99 -27.75 7.03
N LEU A 13 -0.69 -27.43 7.01
CA LEU A 13 -0.05 -26.63 8.07
C LEU A 13 -0.73 -25.26 8.23
N LEU A 14 -1.00 -24.57 7.12
CA LEU A 14 -1.68 -23.27 7.15
C LEU A 14 -3.11 -23.39 7.69
N CYS A 15 -3.86 -24.40 7.23
CA CYS A 15 -5.23 -24.63 7.64
C CYS A 15 -5.35 -24.99 9.12
N LEU A 16 -4.42 -25.78 9.66
CA LEU A 16 -4.35 -26.12 11.09
C LEU A 16 -4.11 -24.90 12.00
N ASN A 17 -3.57 -23.81 11.46
CA ASN A 17 -3.30 -22.57 12.18
C ASN A 17 -4.35 -21.48 11.91
N SER A 18 -5.48 -21.82 11.27
CA SER A 18 -6.57 -20.90 10.97
C SER A 18 -7.87 -21.30 11.68
N ARG A 19 -8.68 -20.31 12.07
CA ARG A 19 -10.04 -20.53 12.58
C ARG A 19 -11.06 -20.78 11.45
N THR A 20 -10.69 -20.44 10.22
CA THR A 20 -11.53 -20.55 9.00
C THR A 20 -10.68 -21.19 7.90
N PRO A 21 -10.38 -22.50 8.03
CA PRO A 21 -9.51 -23.21 7.09
C PRO A 21 -10.07 -23.27 5.67
N ASP A 22 -11.39 -23.37 5.54
CA ASP A 22 -12.14 -23.33 4.28
C ASP A 22 -11.89 -22.05 3.48
N LEU A 23 -11.83 -20.90 4.16
CA LEU A 23 -11.49 -19.63 3.52
C LEU A 23 -10.04 -19.58 3.05
N ILE A 24 -9.10 -20.09 3.86
CA ILE A 24 -7.68 -20.17 3.49
C ILE A 24 -7.48 -21.05 2.27
N GLU A 25 -8.11 -22.22 2.22
CA GLU A 25 -8.06 -23.11 1.06
C GLU A 25 -8.64 -22.43 -0.20
N GLY A 26 -9.79 -21.75 -0.05
CA GLY A 26 -10.42 -20.97 -1.12
C GLY A 26 -9.50 -19.88 -1.67
N ASP A 27 -8.89 -19.08 -0.80
CA ASP A 27 -7.98 -18.01 -1.19
C ASP A 27 -6.72 -18.56 -1.87
N LEU A 28 -6.12 -19.63 -1.33
CA LEU A 28 -4.96 -20.30 -1.94
C LEU A 28 -5.31 -20.84 -3.34
N ALA A 29 -6.47 -21.48 -3.49
CA ALA A 29 -6.92 -21.97 -4.79
C ALA A 29 -7.14 -20.82 -5.79
N ALA A 30 -7.74 -19.71 -5.36
CA ALA A 30 -7.93 -18.53 -6.19
C ALA A 30 -6.60 -17.86 -6.60
N MET A 31 -5.64 -17.75 -5.68
CA MET A 31 -4.30 -17.23 -5.96
C MET A 31 -3.54 -18.10 -6.97
N LEU A 32 -3.59 -19.44 -6.81
CA LEU A 32 -2.96 -20.38 -7.74
C LEU A 32 -3.61 -20.31 -9.12
N GLY A 33 -4.95 -20.33 -9.18
CA GLY A 33 -5.71 -20.26 -10.42
C GLY A 33 -5.46 -18.96 -11.19
N SER A 34 -5.48 -17.81 -10.50
CA SER A 34 -5.21 -16.50 -11.12
C SER A 34 -3.77 -16.38 -11.63
N THR A 35 -2.79 -16.85 -10.85
CA THR A 35 -1.37 -16.86 -11.27
C THR A 35 -1.15 -17.74 -12.49
N GLU A 36 -1.76 -18.93 -12.56
CA GLU A 36 -1.62 -19.81 -13.71
C GLU A 36 -2.28 -19.23 -14.98
N VAL A 37 -3.45 -18.59 -14.85
CA VAL A 37 -4.07 -17.85 -15.96
C VAL A 37 -3.15 -16.74 -16.46
N GLY A 38 -2.54 -15.97 -15.56
CA GLY A 38 -1.56 -14.94 -15.89
C GLY A 38 -0.34 -15.52 -16.60
N ALA A 39 0.26 -16.56 -16.03
CA ALA A 39 1.44 -17.22 -16.58
C ALA A 39 1.18 -17.79 -17.98
N ARG A 40 0.02 -18.41 -18.22
CA ARG A 40 -0.37 -18.91 -19.54
C ARG A 40 -0.48 -17.79 -20.57
N ARG A 41 -1.08 -16.65 -20.21
CA ARG A 41 -1.20 -15.49 -21.11
C ARG A 41 0.17 -14.88 -21.44
N ILE A 42 1.02 -14.73 -20.44
CA ILE A 42 2.40 -14.23 -20.62
C ILE A 42 3.19 -15.18 -21.53
N ARG A 43 3.12 -16.51 -21.30
CA ARG A 43 3.79 -17.51 -22.16
C ARG A 43 3.31 -17.45 -23.61
N ALA A 44 1.99 -17.36 -23.83
CA ALA A 44 1.44 -17.27 -25.18
C ALA A 44 1.91 -15.99 -25.90
N PHE A 45 1.94 -14.86 -25.19
CA PHE A 45 2.42 -13.60 -25.75
C PHE A 45 3.92 -13.63 -26.06
N ALA A 46 4.74 -14.15 -25.14
CA ALA A 46 6.17 -14.30 -25.35
C ALA A 46 6.51 -15.27 -26.50
N ALA A 47 5.70 -16.30 -26.72
CA ALA A 47 5.86 -17.22 -27.84
C ALA A 47 5.51 -16.57 -29.19
N ALA A 48 4.49 -15.69 -29.22
CA ALA A 48 4.09 -14.97 -30.42
C ALA A 48 5.07 -13.85 -30.81
N LEU A 49 5.60 -13.13 -29.80
CA LEU A 49 6.51 -11.99 -30.00
C LEU A 49 7.97 -12.44 -30.15
N GLY A 50 8.35 -13.58 -29.57
CA GLY A 50 9.73 -14.00 -29.45
C GLY A 50 10.34 -13.56 -28.11
N SER A 51 11.17 -14.43 -27.52
CA SER A 51 11.63 -14.23 -26.12
C SER A 51 12.60 -13.06 -25.94
N SER A 52 13.29 -12.63 -26.99
CA SER A 52 14.18 -11.46 -26.94
C SER A 52 13.35 -10.18 -26.88
N ASP A 53 12.48 -10.00 -27.88
CA ASP A 53 11.62 -8.83 -28.02
C ASP A 53 10.63 -8.69 -26.85
N PHE A 54 10.14 -9.80 -26.30
CA PHE A 54 9.32 -9.77 -25.10
C PHE A 54 10.07 -9.21 -23.88
N ARG A 55 11.35 -9.57 -23.69
CA ARG A 55 12.14 -9.01 -22.58
C ARG A 55 12.41 -7.53 -22.78
N GLN A 56 12.80 -7.15 -24.00
CA GLN A 56 13.00 -5.73 -24.34
C GLN A 56 11.74 -4.91 -24.08
N LEU A 57 10.56 -5.42 -24.46
CA LEU A 57 9.29 -4.75 -24.18
C LEU A 57 9.05 -4.54 -22.67
N LEU A 58 9.41 -5.49 -21.81
CA LEU A 58 9.29 -5.31 -20.36
C LEU A 58 10.20 -4.20 -19.85
N ASP A 59 11.44 -4.15 -20.35
CA ASP A 59 12.39 -3.08 -20.01
C ASP A 59 11.87 -1.72 -20.50
N ASP A 60 11.39 -1.65 -21.75
CA ASP A 60 10.79 -0.44 -22.33
C ASP A 60 9.57 0.05 -21.52
N MET A 61 8.74 -0.86 -21.00
CA MET A 61 7.59 -0.51 -20.16
C MET A 61 8.00 0.08 -18.80
N LEU A 62 9.14 -0.36 -18.25
CA LEU A 62 9.69 0.19 -17.01
C LEU A 62 10.34 1.55 -17.27
N ASP A 63 11.12 1.66 -18.34
CA ASP A 63 11.78 2.92 -18.72
C ASP A 63 10.75 3.99 -19.08
N TRP A 64 9.69 3.63 -19.81
CA TRP A 64 8.55 4.51 -20.03
C TRP A 64 7.89 4.96 -18.73
N GLY A 65 7.70 4.05 -17.76
CA GLY A 65 7.14 4.42 -16.45
C GLY A 65 8.01 5.43 -15.71
N GLU A 66 9.33 5.27 -15.80
CA GLU A 66 10.30 6.19 -15.23
C GLU A 66 10.27 7.57 -15.90
N GLU A 67 10.15 7.62 -17.23
CA GLU A 67 10.01 8.88 -17.98
C GLU A 67 8.75 9.65 -17.57
N ILE A 68 7.61 8.96 -17.45
CA ILE A 68 6.33 9.58 -17.09
C ILE A 68 6.37 10.16 -15.68
N ILE A 69 6.90 9.43 -14.69
CA ILE A 69 7.03 9.97 -13.33
C ILE A 69 8.05 11.12 -13.28
N ALA A 70 9.16 11.02 -14.02
CA ALA A 70 10.19 12.07 -14.03
C ALA A 70 9.64 13.40 -14.55
N ALA A 71 8.84 13.37 -15.61
CA ALA A 71 8.15 14.55 -16.12
C ALA A 71 7.18 15.15 -15.09
N ALA A 72 6.44 14.31 -14.37
CA ALA A 72 5.52 14.76 -13.32
C ALA A 72 6.28 15.40 -12.14
N ILE A 73 7.39 14.81 -11.69
CA ILE A 73 8.25 15.36 -10.63
C ILE A 73 8.86 16.71 -11.05
N ALA A 74 9.34 16.82 -12.29
CA ALA A 74 9.92 18.05 -12.83
C ALA A 74 8.89 19.20 -12.95
N SER A 75 7.59 18.88 -13.01
CA SER A 75 6.51 19.88 -13.03
C SER A 75 6.23 20.49 -11.66
N LEU A 76 6.61 19.82 -10.57
CA LEU A 76 6.53 20.37 -9.22
C LEU A 76 7.67 21.40 -9.02
N PRO A 77 7.45 22.45 -8.19
CA PRO A 77 8.55 23.30 -7.77
C PRO A 77 9.63 22.46 -7.06
N CYS A 78 10.90 22.86 -7.14
CA CYS A 78 11.94 22.31 -6.27
C CYS A 78 11.78 22.89 -4.86
N GLY A 79 11.98 22.08 -3.83
CA GLY A 79 11.74 22.52 -2.45
C GLY A 79 11.63 21.39 -1.44
N ARG A 80 11.26 21.76 -0.21
CA ARG A 80 11.09 20.86 0.93
C ARG A 80 9.77 21.17 1.62
N TRP A 81 8.97 20.14 1.86
CA TRP A 81 7.68 20.25 2.55
C TRP A 81 7.53 19.15 3.58
N THR A 82 6.87 19.46 4.68
CA THR A 82 6.65 18.50 5.77
C THR A 82 5.18 18.22 5.93
N GLY A 83 4.82 16.94 6.11
CA GLY A 83 3.49 16.52 6.51
C GLY A 83 3.58 15.53 7.67
N ALA A 84 2.51 15.46 8.45
CA ALA A 84 2.47 14.61 9.62
C ALA A 84 1.05 14.10 9.88
N ASP A 85 0.96 12.84 10.32
CA ASP A 85 -0.28 12.28 10.81
C ASP A 85 -0.03 11.50 12.12
N PHE A 86 -1.08 11.33 12.90
CA PHE A 86 -1.01 10.90 14.29
C PHE A 86 -1.85 9.63 14.52
N MET A 87 -1.43 8.82 15.48
CA MET A 87 -2.20 7.70 16.00
C MET A 87 -2.60 8.01 17.44
N GLY A 88 -3.91 8.09 17.71
CA GLY A 88 -4.43 8.38 19.06
C GLY A 88 -4.36 7.20 20.05
N THR A 89 -4.01 6.01 19.59
CA THR A 89 -3.87 4.82 20.45
C THR A 89 -3.03 3.75 19.76
N ASP A 90 -2.19 3.07 20.54
CA ASP A 90 -1.46 1.88 20.11
C ASP A 90 -2.28 0.58 20.25
N CYS A 91 -3.58 0.68 20.52
CA CYS A 91 -4.53 -0.41 20.82
C CYS A 91 -4.43 -1.01 22.23
N PHE A 92 -3.50 -0.57 23.07
CA PHE A 92 -3.45 -0.91 24.50
C PHE A 92 -3.65 0.31 25.38
N GLU A 93 -3.07 1.44 24.99
CA GLU A 93 -3.15 2.71 25.68
C GLU A 93 -3.35 3.87 24.68
N PRO A 94 -3.86 5.03 25.14
CA PRO A 94 -3.79 6.27 24.38
C PRO A 94 -2.33 6.61 24.07
N THR A 95 -2.06 7.13 22.87
CA THR A 95 -0.74 7.60 22.46
C THR A 95 -0.91 8.78 21.51
N ASP A 96 0.14 9.58 21.34
CA ASP A 96 0.21 10.67 20.35
C ASP A 96 1.28 10.38 19.30
N ALA A 97 1.54 9.09 19.03
CA ALA A 97 2.58 8.63 18.12
C ALA A 97 2.42 9.22 16.71
N ARG A 98 3.52 9.73 16.16
CA ARG A 98 3.55 10.52 14.92
C ARG A 98 4.28 9.81 13.81
N ILE A 99 3.69 9.86 12.62
CA ILE A 99 4.35 9.56 11.36
C ILE A 99 4.59 10.90 10.67
N VAL A 100 5.86 11.23 10.44
CA VAL A 100 6.29 12.51 9.89
C VAL A 100 7.12 12.23 8.64
N VAL A 101 6.76 12.88 7.54
CA VAL A 101 7.52 12.85 6.30
C VAL A 101 7.98 14.25 5.94
N GLU A 102 9.25 14.39 5.59
CA GLU A 102 9.75 15.52 4.84
C GLU A 102 9.98 15.09 3.39
N ILE A 103 9.36 15.77 2.44
CA ILE A 103 9.52 15.51 1.01
C ILE A 103 10.44 16.57 0.43
N THR A 104 11.55 16.15 -0.15
CA THR A 104 12.44 16.99 -0.96
C THR A 104 12.23 16.69 -2.43
N ASN A 105 11.92 17.71 -3.24
CA ASN A 105 12.02 17.65 -4.70
C ASN A 105 13.31 18.35 -5.15
N ASP A 106 14.25 17.58 -5.69
CA ASP A 106 15.51 18.10 -6.26
C ASP A 106 15.42 18.38 -7.78
N GLY A 107 14.23 18.21 -8.37
CA GLY A 107 13.98 18.34 -9.81
C GLY A 107 14.16 17.04 -10.60
N SER A 108 14.71 15.99 -9.97
CA SER A 108 14.91 14.67 -10.58
C SER A 108 14.33 13.52 -9.76
N HIS A 109 14.30 13.66 -8.43
CA HIS A 109 13.77 12.68 -7.49
C HIS A 109 12.88 13.35 -6.46
N LEU A 110 11.89 12.60 -6.00
CA LEU A 110 11.20 12.86 -4.74
C LEU A 110 11.84 12.01 -3.65
N ILE A 111 12.37 12.66 -2.63
CA ILE A 111 12.96 12.01 -1.45
C ILE A 111 11.97 12.16 -0.30
N CYS A 112 11.35 11.06 0.10
CA CYS A 112 10.41 10.97 1.21
C CYS A 112 11.15 10.48 2.46
N ASP A 113 11.52 11.41 3.34
CA ASP A 113 12.29 11.14 4.56
C ASP A 113 11.41 11.06 5.80
N PHE A 114 11.34 9.86 6.39
CA PHE A 114 10.60 9.56 7.60
C PHE A 114 11.44 9.60 8.88
N SER A 115 12.64 10.19 8.85
CA SER A 115 13.57 10.18 9.99
C SER A 115 13.05 10.87 11.25
N ARG A 116 11.97 11.63 11.13
CA ARG A 116 11.27 12.29 12.26
C ARG A 116 10.05 11.53 12.77
N THR A 117 9.79 10.33 12.24
CA THR A 117 8.73 9.43 12.70
C THR A 117 9.10 8.82 14.04
N ASP A 118 8.12 8.70 14.94
CA ASP A 118 8.33 8.14 16.26
C ASP A 118 8.67 6.64 16.21
N VAL A 119 9.22 6.14 17.31
CA VAL A 119 9.62 4.73 17.46
C VAL A 119 8.42 3.79 17.35
N GLN A 120 8.65 2.56 16.90
CA GLN A 120 7.62 1.52 16.78
C GLN A 120 6.79 1.36 18.06
N VAL A 121 5.50 1.11 17.91
CA VAL A 121 4.54 0.97 19.01
C VAL A 121 4.31 -0.49 19.39
N LYS A 122 3.76 -0.73 20.58
CA LYS A 122 3.52 -2.09 21.11
C LYS A 122 2.45 -2.85 20.33
N GLY A 123 1.35 -2.19 19.95
CA GLY A 123 0.26 -2.84 19.23
C GLY A 123 0.44 -2.90 17.72
N PHE A 124 -0.54 -3.51 17.05
CA PHE A 124 -0.47 -4.02 15.68
C PHE A 124 -0.49 -2.95 14.56
N LYS A 125 -0.20 -1.69 14.91
CA LYS A 125 -0.25 -0.51 14.03
C LYS A 125 1.15 -0.03 13.60
N ASN A 126 2.11 -0.96 13.45
CA ASN A 126 3.38 -0.68 12.79
C ASN A 126 3.30 -1.07 11.31
N SER A 127 4.09 -0.41 10.46
CA SER A 127 4.14 -0.64 9.01
C SER A 127 5.46 -1.26 8.61
N SER A 128 5.42 -2.41 7.93
CA SER A 128 6.61 -2.98 7.32
C SER A 128 7.20 -2.01 6.28
N LEU A 129 8.51 -2.08 6.05
CA LEU A 129 9.15 -1.24 5.03
C LEU A 129 8.50 -1.37 3.64
N PRO A 130 8.16 -2.58 3.12
CA PRO A 130 7.44 -2.70 1.85
C PRO A 130 6.09 -1.99 1.85
N ASN A 131 5.31 -2.09 2.93
CA ASN A 131 4.03 -1.39 3.03
C ASN A 131 4.21 0.14 3.10
N THR A 132 5.24 0.61 3.81
CA THR A 132 5.60 2.03 3.84
C THR A 132 5.93 2.55 2.44
N CYS A 133 6.75 1.83 1.67
CA CYS A 133 7.05 2.18 0.29
C CYS A 133 5.78 2.19 -0.57
N SER A 134 4.93 1.15 -0.47
CA SER A 134 3.67 1.06 -1.21
C SER A 134 2.72 2.23 -0.90
N ALA A 135 2.62 2.63 0.38
CA ALA A 135 1.84 3.79 0.80
C ALA A 135 2.38 5.11 0.21
N VAL A 136 3.70 5.29 0.18
CA VAL A 136 4.33 6.45 -0.45
C VAL A 136 4.06 6.45 -1.95
N TYR A 137 4.24 5.33 -2.65
CA TYR A 137 4.02 5.24 -4.09
C TYR A 137 2.57 5.52 -4.47
N LEU A 138 1.63 4.97 -3.71
CA LEU A 138 0.21 5.27 -3.87
C LEU A 138 -0.04 6.77 -3.71
N ALA A 139 0.44 7.36 -2.61
CA ALA A 139 0.18 8.77 -2.32
C ALA A 139 0.77 9.69 -3.40
N VAL A 140 2.01 9.46 -3.82
CA VAL A 140 2.68 10.23 -4.88
C VAL A 140 1.96 10.09 -6.21
N VAL A 141 1.68 8.87 -6.67
CA VAL A 141 1.02 8.63 -7.97
C VAL A 141 -0.40 9.18 -7.97
N ALA A 142 -1.14 9.05 -6.86
CA ALA A 142 -2.48 9.60 -6.74
C ALA A 142 -2.50 11.13 -6.80
N THR A 143 -1.46 11.81 -6.31
CA THR A 143 -1.32 13.27 -6.40
C THR A 143 -0.86 13.72 -7.78
N LEU A 144 0.16 13.07 -8.34
CA LEU A 144 0.82 13.52 -9.58
C LEU A 144 0.04 13.16 -10.85
N GLY A 145 -0.79 12.11 -10.82
CA GLY A 145 -1.78 11.88 -11.86
C GLY A 145 -2.06 10.41 -12.18
N ALA A 146 -3.32 10.13 -12.52
CA ALA A 146 -3.80 8.78 -12.81
C ALA A 146 -3.18 8.12 -14.06
N HIS A 147 -2.52 8.90 -14.93
CA HIS A 147 -1.86 8.45 -16.14
C HIS A 147 -0.50 7.78 -15.89
N ILE A 148 0.10 7.99 -14.71
CA ILE A 148 1.36 7.35 -14.32
C ILE A 148 1.13 5.83 -14.19
N PRO A 149 1.96 4.98 -14.82
CA PRO A 149 1.81 3.53 -14.70
C PRO A 149 2.11 3.06 -13.28
N ARG A 150 1.44 1.98 -12.87
CA ARG A 150 1.69 1.33 -11.57
C ARG A 150 2.66 0.18 -11.76
N ASN A 151 3.93 0.50 -11.96
CA ASN A 151 5.02 -0.47 -12.07
C ASN A 151 6.30 0.09 -11.44
N GLU A 152 7.29 -0.77 -11.26
CA GLU A 152 8.55 -0.42 -10.59
C GLU A 152 9.31 0.72 -11.29
N GLY A 153 9.16 0.85 -12.61
CA GLY A 153 9.74 1.94 -13.39
C GLY A 153 9.31 3.32 -12.88
N ALA A 154 8.01 3.49 -12.65
CA ALA A 154 7.44 4.72 -12.08
C ALA A 154 7.89 5.00 -10.63
N TYR A 155 8.48 4.02 -9.94
CA TYR A 155 8.91 4.19 -8.55
C TYR A 155 10.41 4.47 -8.43
N ARG A 156 11.21 4.27 -9.49
CA ARG A 156 12.67 4.52 -9.52
C ARG A 156 13.06 5.95 -9.13
N ARG A 157 12.16 6.93 -9.34
CA ARG A 157 12.38 8.35 -8.99
C ARG A 157 11.85 8.75 -7.61
N ILE A 158 11.35 7.80 -6.83
CA ILE A 158 10.81 8.01 -5.49
C ILE A 158 11.69 7.28 -4.49
N LYS A 159 12.44 8.03 -3.68
CA LYS A 159 13.33 7.48 -2.64
C LYS A 159 12.64 7.54 -1.29
N VAL A 160 12.58 6.42 -0.58
CA VAL A 160 12.01 6.34 0.77
C VAL A 160 13.13 6.12 1.78
N ILE A 161 13.25 7.04 2.74
CA ILE A 161 14.16 6.91 3.88
C ILE A 161 13.30 6.62 5.11
N ALA A 162 13.42 5.42 5.66
CA ALA A 162 12.64 4.98 6.82
C ALA A 162 13.58 4.30 7.83
N PRO A 163 14.01 5.00 8.91
CA PRO A 163 14.94 4.43 9.87
C PRO A 163 14.36 3.20 10.57
N GLU A 164 15.20 2.18 10.71
CA GLU A 164 14.84 0.94 11.40
C GLU A 164 14.52 1.21 12.88
N GLY A 165 13.49 0.55 13.41
CA GLY A 165 12.99 0.74 14.78
C GLY A 165 11.90 1.81 14.91
N THR A 166 11.51 2.45 13.80
CA THR A 166 10.39 3.41 13.76
C THR A 166 9.07 2.71 13.43
N ILE A 167 7.95 3.42 13.58
CA ILE A 167 6.61 2.92 13.19
C ILE A 167 6.57 2.46 11.73
N VAL A 168 7.34 3.13 10.85
CA VAL A 168 7.33 2.89 9.40
C VAL A 168 8.39 1.89 8.92
N ASN A 169 9.27 1.44 9.81
CA ASN A 169 10.24 0.38 9.56
C ASN A 169 10.61 -0.31 10.89
N PRO A 170 9.70 -1.08 11.49
CA PRO A 170 9.86 -1.63 12.82
C PRO A 170 10.78 -2.85 12.84
N ARG A 171 11.44 -3.07 13.97
CA ARG A 171 12.19 -4.29 14.26
C ARG A 171 11.26 -5.40 14.75
N HIS A 172 11.60 -6.63 14.39
CA HIS A 172 11.03 -7.81 15.04
C HIS A 172 11.21 -7.70 16.58
N PRO A 173 10.20 -8.04 17.40
CA PRO A 173 8.94 -8.72 17.09
C PRO A 173 7.70 -7.80 16.97
N ALA A 174 7.85 -6.56 16.47
CA ALA A 174 6.70 -5.66 16.36
C ALA A 174 5.54 -6.27 15.54
N PRO A 175 4.29 -6.18 16.00
CA PRO A 175 3.15 -6.67 15.24
C PRO A 175 2.76 -5.74 14.09
N LEU A 176 2.42 -6.33 12.94
CA LEU A 176 2.18 -5.65 11.66
C LEU A 176 0.80 -5.92 11.06
N THR A 177 -0.08 -6.61 11.80
CA THR A 177 -1.32 -7.22 11.26
C THR A 177 -2.21 -6.23 10.51
N MET A 178 -2.23 -4.96 10.92
CA MET A 178 -3.07 -3.93 10.30
C MET A 178 -2.29 -2.87 9.52
N CYS A 179 -1.08 -3.20 9.07
CA CYS A 179 -0.19 -2.23 8.40
C CYS A 179 -0.80 -1.58 7.14
N THR A 180 -1.54 -2.35 6.34
CA THR A 180 -2.11 -1.91 5.06
C THR A 180 -3.32 -1.00 5.18
N THR A 181 -3.90 -0.86 6.39
CA THR A 181 -5.11 -0.07 6.63
C THR A 181 -4.87 1.08 7.61
N TYR A 182 -4.24 0.85 8.76
CA TYR A 182 -4.01 1.93 9.71
C TYR A 182 -2.77 2.74 9.29
N PRO A 183 -1.53 2.33 9.59
CA PRO A 183 -0.37 3.18 9.33
C PRO A 183 -0.20 3.54 7.85
N ALA A 184 -0.66 2.70 6.91
CA ALA A 184 -0.78 3.10 5.50
C ALA A 184 -1.56 4.42 5.29
N HIS A 185 -2.73 4.57 5.92
CA HIS A 185 -3.50 5.82 5.86
C HIS A 185 -2.72 7.00 6.45
N GLN A 186 -2.06 6.84 7.61
CA GLN A 186 -1.26 7.91 8.19
C GLN A 186 -0.10 8.32 7.28
N ILE A 187 0.60 7.35 6.67
CA ILE A 187 1.69 7.59 5.73
C ILE A 187 1.16 8.36 4.50
N ILE A 188 0.05 7.91 3.92
CA ILE A 188 -0.57 8.54 2.74
C ILE A 188 -0.99 9.98 3.06
N HIS A 189 -1.63 10.20 4.20
CA HIS A 189 -2.03 11.54 4.63
C HIS A 189 -0.82 12.46 4.88
N ALA A 190 0.22 11.96 5.54
CA ALA A 190 1.44 12.73 5.76
C ALA A 190 2.10 13.14 4.42
N VAL A 191 2.14 12.22 3.44
CA VAL A 191 2.65 12.50 2.09
C VAL A 191 1.77 13.52 1.37
N TRP A 192 0.44 13.37 1.41
CA TRP A 192 -0.49 14.32 0.78
C TRP A 192 -0.44 15.71 1.42
N GLN A 193 -0.29 15.82 2.73
CA GLN A 193 -0.09 17.10 3.40
C GLN A 193 1.20 17.80 2.94
N ALA A 194 2.29 17.05 2.76
CA ALA A 194 3.55 17.58 2.25
C ALA A 194 3.41 18.01 0.78
N LEU A 195 2.92 17.13 -0.10
CA LEU A 195 2.77 17.43 -1.54
C LEU A 195 1.73 18.52 -1.81
N GLY A 196 0.67 18.61 -1.01
CA GLY A 196 -0.33 19.66 -1.13
C GLY A 196 0.22 21.07 -0.88
N GLN A 197 1.35 21.21 -0.19
CA GLN A 197 2.05 22.50 -0.08
C GLN A 197 2.83 22.86 -1.36
N ALA A 198 3.34 21.86 -2.09
CA ALA A 198 4.05 22.04 -3.35
C ALA A 198 3.09 22.29 -4.53
N ALA A 199 1.97 21.59 -4.54
CA ALA A 199 0.93 21.69 -5.57
C ALA A 199 -0.48 21.77 -4.93
N PRO A 200 -0.87 22.95 -4.41
CA PRO A 200 -2.18 23.14 -3.78
C PRO A 200 -3.37 22.78 -4.66
N ASP A 201 -3.21 22.93 -5.98
CA ASP A 201 -4.25 22.65 -6.98
C ASP A 201 -4.49 21.14 -7.18
N LEU A 202 -3.52 20.30 -6.80
CA LEU A 202 -3.60 18.84 -6.85
C LEU A 202 -3.93 18.23 -5.48
N ALA A 203 -4.08 19.07 -4.44
CA ALA A 203 -4.25 18.61 -3.08
C ALA A 203 -5.65 17.99 -2.84
N CYS A 204 -5.67 16.98 -1.99
CA CYS A 204 -6.88 16.41 -1.39
C CYS A 204 -6.82 16.66 0.12
N ALA A 205 -7.94 17.10 0.73
CA ALA A 205 -8.00 17.39 2.17
C ALA A 205 -7.85 16.14 3.07
N GLY A 206 -7.77 14.94 2.49
CA GLY A 206 -7.55 13.67 3.17
C GLY A 206 -8.50 12.60 2.66
N TRP A 207 -8.61 11.50 3.39
CA TRP A 207 -9.60 10.45 3.15
C TRP A 207 -10.10 9.90 4.47
N GLY A 208 -11.37 9.52 4.52
CA GLY A 208 -11.93 8.91 5.72
C GLY A 208 -11.14 7.66 6.11
N ARG A 209 -10.77 7.53 7.39
CA ARG A 209 -10.02 6.35 7.84
C ARG A 209 -10.90 5.11 7.79
N SER A 210 -10.28 3.97 7.49
CA SER A 210 -10.97 2.69 7.61
C SER A 210 -11.47 2.46 9.03
N SER A 211 -12.75 2.16 9.16
CA SER A 211 -13.40 1.81 10.43
C SER A 211 -14.36 0.67 10.17
N HIS A 212 -14.02 -0.50 10.71
CA HIS A 212 -14.86 -1.69 10.67
C HIS A 212 -14.78 -2.41 12.01
N CYS A 213 -15.87 -3.08 12.38
CA CYS A 213 -15.84 -4.07 13.44
C CYS A 213 -15.56 -5.45 12.84
N ASN A 214 -15.02 -6.35 13.66
CA ASN A 214 -14.88 -7.75 13.30
C ASN A 214 -15.85 -8.55 14.16
N THR A 215 -16.62 -9.42 13.54
CA THR A 215 -17.53 -10.34 14.22
C THR A 215 -17.03 -11.76 14.01
N SER A 216 -17.09 -12.59 15.04
CA SER A 216 -16.70 -13.98 14.95
C SER A 216 -17.51 -14.83 15.91
N GLY A 217 -17.66 -16.11 15.60
CA GLY A 217 -18.42 -17.02 16.43
C GLY A 217 -18.72 -18.35 15.75
N TRP A 218 -19.52 -19.17 16.41
CA TRP A 218 -20.03 -20.42 15.86
C TRP A 218 -21.36 -20.18 15.15
N ARG A 219 -21.55 -20.81 13.98
CA ARG A 219 -22.83 -20.81 13.27
C ARG A 219 -23.72 -21.92 13.81
N ASP A 220 -25.03 -21.71 13.79
CA ASP A 220 -26.03 -22.75 14.14
C ASP A 220 -25.93 -23.96 13.21
N SER A 221 -25.55 -23.75 11.95
CA SER A 221 -25.29 -24.80 10.95
C SER A 221 -24.00 -25.60 11.22
N GLY A 222 -23.25 -25.25 12.26
CA GLY A 222 -21.88 -25.72 12.48
C GLY A 222 -20.83 -24.86 11.76
N GLY A 223 -19.59 -24.93 12.25
CA GLY A 223 -18.45 -24.15 11.74
C GLY A 223 -18.24 -22.81 12.44
N TYR A 224 -16.98 -22.37 12.49
CA TYR A 224 -16.59 -21.07 13.03
C TYR A 224 -16.51 -20.04 11.90
N TYR A 225 -16.87 -18.79 12.17
CA TYR A 225 -16.73 -17.69 11.22
C TYR A 225 -15.90 -16.55 11.79
N VAL A 226 -15.23 -15.84 10.90
CA VAL A 226 -14.64 -14.52 11.13
C VAL A 226 -15.09 -13.64 9.98
N ALA A 227 -15.70 -12.50 10.28
CA ALA A 227 -16.20 -11.57 9.29
C ALA A 227 -15.73 -10.15 9.62
N TYR A 228 -15.06 -9.54 8.65
CA TYR A 228 -14.69 -8.13 8.66
C TYR A 228 -15.88 -7.33 8.13
N GLN A 229 -16.48 -6.52 8.98
CA GLN A 229 -17.69 -5.77 8.67
C GLN A 229 -17.33 -4.47 7.96
N TRP A 230 -17.08 -4.53 6.66
CA TRP A 230 -16.76 -3.40 5.78
C TRP A 230 -17.96 -2.45 5.56
N LEU A 231 -18.64 -2.07 6.63
CA LEU A 231 -19.88 -1.30 6.64
C LEU A 231 -19.64 0.22 6.57
N GLY A 232 -18.42 0.67 6.84
CA GLY A 232 -18.04 2.09 6.82
C GLY A 232 -17.20 2.44 5.59
N MET A 233 -17.83 2.56 4.41
CA MET A 233 -17.12 3.07 3.24
C MET A 233 -16.74 4.54 3.46
N ALA A 234 -15.44 4.80 3.55
CA ALA A 234 -14.94 6.15 3.75
C ALA A 234 -15.25 7.05 2.54
N GLY A 235 -15.47 8.34 2.82
CA GLY A 235 -15.53 9.39 1.80
C GLY A 235 -14.14 9.97 1.51
N ALA A 236 -14.01 10.59 0.34
CA ALA A 236 -12.85 11.39 -0.02
C ALA A 236 -12.88 12.76 0.69
N GLY A 237 -11.72 13.38 0.86
CA GLY A 237 -11.61 14.79 1.25
C GLY A 237 -11.93 15.73 0.09
N ALA A 238 -12.26 16.99 0.42
CA ALA A 238 -12.47 18.03 -0.58
C ALA A 238 -11.21 18.32 -1.40
N ALA A 239 -11.42 18.82 -2.62
CA ALA A 239 -10.39 19.37 -3.49
C ALA A 239 -10.72 20.84 -3.82
N LYS A 240 -9.79 21.56 -4.46
CA LYS A 240 -9.86 23.02 -4.69
C LYS A 240 -11.22 23.56 -5.17
N GLU A 241 -11.97 22.79 -5.95
CA GLU A 241 -13.22 23.24 -6.58
C GLU A 241 -14.39 22.27 -6.38
N ARG A 242 -14.27 21.31 -5.46
CA ARG A 242 -15.33 20.33 -5.21
C ARG A 242 -15.26 19.70 -3.83
N ASP A 243 -16.42 19.34 -3.33
CA ASP A 243 -16.52 18.47 -2.16
C ASP A 243 -15.94 17.09 -2.45
N GLY A 244 -15.59 16.40 -1.37
CA GLY A 244 -15.17 15.02 -1.45
C GLY A 244 -16.33 14.09 -1.77
N PHE A 245 -16.07 13.07 -2.57
CA PHE A 245 -17.09 12.05 -2.88
C PHE A 245 -17.44 11.23 -1.63
N GLU A 246 -18.73 11.02 -1.42
CA GLU A 246 -19.25 10.18 -0.35
C GLU A 246 -19.05 8.69 -0.67
N SER A 247 -18.79 7.88 0.35
CA SER A 247 -18.81 6.40 0.26
C SER A 247 -17.95 5.78 -0.84
N MET A 248 -16.79 6.38 -1.15
CA MET A 248 -15.88 5.90 -2.20
C MET A 248 -15.10 4.63 -1.83
N GLY A 249 -15.06 4.27 -0.55
CA GLY A 249 -14.39 3.07 -0.05
C GLY A 249 -13.08 3.37 0.66
N HIS A 250 -12.32 2.34 1.01
CA HIS A 250 -11.08 2.48 1.77
C HIS A 250 -9.89 2.84 0.89
N ILE A 251 -8.93 3.58 1.45
CA ILE A 251 -7.59 3.64 0.87
C ILE A 251 -6.79 2.47 1.43
N ALA A 252 -6.41 1.54 0.57
CA ALA A 252 -5.49 0.47 0.92
C ALA A 252 -4.26 0.55 0.01
N THR A 253 -3.12 0.13 0.53
CA THR A 253 -1.91 -0.06 -0.26
C THR A 253 -2.08 -1.22 -1.24
N LEU A 254 -1.22 -1.27 -2.27
CA LEU A 254 -1.35 -2.22 -3.39
C LEU A 254 -1.05 -3.69 -3.03
N GLY A 255 -0.78 -4.00 -1.76
CA GLY A 255 -0.34 -5.34 -1.32
C GLY A 255 1.14 -5.56 -1.53
#